data_AF-A0A2D7TWT8-F1
#
_entry.id   AF-A0A2D7TWT8-F1
#
_cell.length_a   1.000
_cell.length_b   1.000
_cell.length_c   1.000
_cell.angle_alpha   90.00
_cell.angle_beta   90.00
_cell.angle_gamma   90.00
#
_symmetry.space_group_name_H-M   'P 1'
#
loop_
_entity.id
_entity.type
_entity.pdbx_description
1 polymer ?
#
loop_
_entity_poly.entity_id
_entity_poly.type
_entity_poly.pdbx_seq_one_letter_code
_entity_poly.pdbx_strand_id
1 'polypeptide(L)'
;MKKFYLFLGKYRFLVLNTFIILYFIINFFDGNRGYISFQKKKIEYDKLSTVEMILKIQNSKLLNENKSLTNDINLDLLDEIYREKFVIGKKNEKLLIIK
;
A
#
# COMPACT_ATOMS: atom_id res chain seq x y z
N MET A 1 38.67 43.24 -3.27
CA MET A 1 37.39 43.71 -3.85
C MET A 1 37.47 43.96 -5.36
N LYS A 2 38.35 44.85 -5.87
CA LYS A 2 38.48 45.11 -7.34
C LYS A 2 38.63 43.86 -8.22
N LYS A 3 39.45 42.89 -7.80
CA LYS A 3 39.64 41.61 -8.54
C LYS A 3 38.37 40.78 -8.66
N PHE A 4 37.48 40.84 -7.66
CA PHE A 4 36.22 40.11 -7.65
C PHE A 4 35.18 40.73 -8.60
N TYR A 5 35.08 42.06 -8.64
CA TYR A 5 34.24 42.76 -9.62
C TYR A 5 34.72 42.54 -11.06
N LEU A 6 36.03 42.51 -11.29
CA LEU A 6 36.62 42.17 -12.59
C LEU A 6 36.28 40.73 -13.03
N PHE A 7 36.31 39.78 -12.10
CA PHE A 7 35.89 38.40 -12.34
C PHE A 7 34.39 38.33 -12.70
N LEU A 8 33.52 38.95 -11.90
CA LEU A 8 32.07 39.01 -12.17
C LEU A 8 31.77 39.64 -13.53
N GLY A 9 32.46 40.72 -13.90
CA GLY A 9 32.30 41.34 -15.22
C GLY A 9 32.72 40.42 -16.37
N LYS A 10 33.86 39.73 -16.23
CA LYS A 10 34.40 38.82 -17.25
C LYS A 10 33.56 37.55 -17.43
N TYR A 11 33.01 37.01 -16.35
CA TYR A 11 32.28 35.73 -16.34
C TYR A 11 30.77 35.90 -16.09
N ARG A 12 30.22 37.10 -16.29
CA ARG A 12 28.82 37.45 -15.99
C ARG A 12 27.79 36.44 -16.51
N PHE A 13 27.99 35.92 -17.72
CA PHE A 13 27.09 34.94 -18.33
C PHE A 13 27.14 33.61 -17.61
N LEU A 14 28.34 33.12 -17.28
CA LEU A 14 28.52 31.88 -16.51
C LEU A 14 27.90 32.00 -15.12
N VAL A 15 28.13 33.12 -14.44
CA VAL A 15 27.58 33.37 -13.10
C VAL A 15 26.05 33.35 -13.13
N LEU A 16 25.42 34.04 -14.08
CA LEU A 16 23.96 34.04 -14.25
C LEU A 16 23.42 32.61 -14.48
N ASN A 17 24.04 31.85 -15.38
CA ASN A 17 23.62 30.49 -15.68
C ASN A 17 23.76 29.56 -14.47
N THR A 18 24.82 29.70 -13.69
CA THR A 18 24.99 28.94 -12.45
C THR A 18 23.84 29.19 -11.48
N PHE A 19 23.41 30.45 -11.29
CA PHE A 19 22.27 30.74 -10.41
C PHE A 19 20.95 30.17 -10.94
N ILE A 20 20.72 30.20 -12.25
CA ILE A 20 19.53 29.61 -12.87
C ILE A 20 19.53 28.09 -12.65
N ILE A 21 20.65 27.42 -12.91
CA ILE A 21 20.79 25.97 -12.70
C ILE A 21 20.59 25.63 -11.22
N LEU A 22 21.19 26.41 -10.32
CA LEU A 22 21.04 26.20 -8.87
C LEU A 22 19.58 26.34 -8.43
N TYR A 23 18.86 27.33 -8.97
CA TYR A 23 17.44 27.51 -8.70
C TYR A 23 16.63 26.28 -9.11
N PHE A 24 16.88 25.73 -10.31
CA PHE A 24 16.21 24.51 -10.74
C PHE A 24 16.55 23.31 -9.86
N ILE A 25 17.82 23.13 -9.50
CA ILE A 25 18.27 22.01 -8.64
C ILE A 25 17.58 22.09 -7.27
N ILE A 26 17.60 23.25 -6.62
CA ILE A 26 16.97 23.42 -5.31
C ILE A 26 15.47 23.15 -5.39
N ASN A 27 14.76 23.73 -6.36
CA ASN A 27 13.33 23.50 -6.54
C ASN A 27 12.99 22.06 -6.96
N PHE A 28 13.90 21.36 -7.61
CA PHE A 28 13.71 19.97 -8.00
C PHE A 28 13.82 19.03 -6.81
N PHE A 29 14.79 19.23 -5.92
CA PHE A 29 14.99 18.35 -4.76
C PHE A 29 14.07 18.69 -3.59
N ASP A 30 13.75 19.97 -3.42
CA ASP A 30 13.01 20.49 -2.27
C ASP A 30 11.51 20.69 -2.54
N GLY A 31 10.74 20.93 -1.47
CA GLY A 31 9.33 21.23 -1.51
C GLY A 31 8.41 20.00 -1.63
N ASN A 32 7.11 20.24 -1.50
CA ASN A 32 6.08 19.19 -1.45
C ASN A 32 5.92 18.41 -2.77
N ARG A 33 6.43 18.96 -3.87
CA ARG A 33 6.43 18.34 -5.21
C ARG A 33 7.84 17.99 -5.70
N GLY A 34 8.87 18.22 -4.88
CA GLY A 34 10.23 17.85 -5.21
C GLY A 34 10.46 16.34 -5.16
N TYR A 35 11.61 15.92 -5.67
CA TYR A 35 12.00 14.52 -5.78
C TYR A 35 12.01 13.79 -4.43
N ILE A 36 12.53 14.43 -3.37
CA ILE A 36 12.58 13.82 -2.03
C ILE A 36 11.16 13.54 -1.51
N SER A 37 10.25 14.50 -1.70
CA SER A 37 8.83 14.34 -1.32
C SER A 37 8.15 13.24 -2.14
N PHE A 38 8.43 13.17 -3.44
CA PHE A 38 7.91 12.13 -4.33
C PHE A 38 8.32 10.73 -3.86
N GLN A 39 9.59 10.51 -3.53
CA GLN A 39 10.08 9.21 -3.06
C GLN A 39 9.39 8.78 -1.74
N LYS A 40 9.20 9.73 -0.80
CA LYS A 40 8.47 9.45 0.46
C LYS A 40 7.01 9.06 0.20
N LYS A 41 6.31 9.83 -0.65
CA LYS A 41 4.90 9.58 -1.00
C LYS A 41 4.72 8.26 -1.74
N LYS A 42 5.69 7.86 -2.56
CA LYS A 42 5.66 6.56 -3.24
C LYS A 42 5.68 5.40 -2.24
N ILE A 43 6.57 5.46 -1.25
CA ILE A 43 6.63 4.43 -0.19
C ILE A 43 5.34 4.40 0.63
N GLU A 44 4.79 5.56 0.96
CA GLU A 44 3.51 5.67 1.67
C GLU A 44 2.36 5.08 0.84
N TYR A 45 2.30 5.40 -0.45
CA TYR A 45 1.31 4.86 -1.38
C TYR A 45 1.40 3.32 -1.46
N ASP A 46 2.59 2.76 -1.61
CA ASP A 46 2.78 1.30 -1.70
C ASP A 46 2.30 0.59 -0.42
N LYS A 47 2.57 1.19 0.75
CA LYS A 47 2.06 0.70 2.04
C LYS A 47 0.53 0.74 2.09
N LEU A 48 -0.07 1.87 1.73
CA LEU A 48 -1.53 2.03 1.73
C LEU A 48 -2.19 1.06 0.75
N SER A 49 -1.63 0.89 -0.44
CA SER A 49 -2.14 -0.04 -1.46
C SER A 49 -2.13 -1.49 -0.96
N THR A 50 -1.06 -1.88 -0.25
CA THR A 50 -0.96 -3.21 0.37
C THR A 50 -2.04 -3.39 1.44
N VAL A 51 -2.22 -2.40 2.33
CA VAL A 51 -3.25 -2.44 3.36
C VAL A 51 -4.65 -2.50 2.75
N GLU A 52 -4.92 -1.70 1.73
CA GLU A 52 -6.19 -1.70 0.99
C GLU A 52 -6.49 -3.07 0.39
N MET A 53 -5.49 -3.71 -0.23
CA MET A 53 -5.63 -5.05 -0.78
C MET A 53 -6.00 -6.08 0.29
N ILE A 54 -5.30 -6.06 1.44
CA ILE A 54 -5.60 -6.97 2.57
C ILE A 54 -7.02 -6.75 3.08
N LEU A 55 -7.43 -5.50 3.27
CA LEU A 55 -8.76 -5.16 3.75
C LEU A 55 -9.86 -5.59 2.75
N LYS A 56 -9.62 -5.45 1.44
CA LYS A 56 -10.56 -5.95 0.42
C LYS A 56 -10.74 -7.46 0.49
N ILE A 57 -9.65 -8.21 0.67
CA ILE A 57 -9.71 -9.68 0.82
C ILE A 57 -10.49 -10.05 2.08
N GLN A 58 -10.19 -9.41 3.22
CA GLN A 58 -10.89 -9.66 4.48
C GLN A 58 -12.37 -9.32 4.38
N ASN A 59 -12.71 -8.18 3.79
CA ASN A 59 -14.10 -7.76 3.60
C ASN A 59 -14.86 -8.72 2.67
N SER A 60 -14.22 -9.19 1.60
CA SER A 60 -14.82 -10.20 0.71
C SER A 60 -15.08 -11.53 1.45
N LYS A 61 -14.16 -11.95 2.32
CA LYS A 61 -14.34 -13.17 3.14
C LYS A 61 -15.53 -13.01 4.08
N LEU A 62 -15.58 -11.90 4.82
CA LEU A 62 -16.67 -11.58 5.74
C LEU A 62 -18.02 -11.45 5.02
N LEU A 63 -18.04 -10.85 3.83
CA LEU A 63 -19.25 -10.78 3.01
C LEU A 63 -19.75 -12.16 2.60
N ASN A 64 -18.85 -13.08 2.24
CA ASN A 64 -19.23 -14.45 1.88
C ASN A 64 -19.73 -15.23 3.11
N GLU A 65 -19.06 -15.11 4.24
CA GLU A 65 -19.50 -15.70 5.51
C GLU A 65 -20.88 -15.16 5.92
N ASN A 66 -21.07 -13.84 5.89
CA ASN A 66 -22.35 -13.20 6.20
C ASN A 66 -23.46 -13.61 5.21
N LYS A 67 -23.18 -13.63 3.90
CA LYS A 67 -24.15 -14.10 2.91
C LYS A 67 -24.58 -15.54 3.20
N SER A 68 -23.64 -16.39 3.57
CA SER A 68 -23.93 -17.78 3.92
C SER A 68 -24.76 -17.93 5.20
N LEU A 69 -24.72 -16.94 6.09
CA LEU A 69 -25.48 -16.92 7.35
C LEU A 69 -26.83 -16.22 7.22
N THR A 70 -27.03 -15.37 6.20
CA THR A 70 -28.19 -14.45 6.13
C THR A 70 -29.21 -14.82 5.04
N ASN A 71 -28.78 -15.28 3.86
CA ASN A 71 -29.68 -15.61 2.75
C ASN A 71 -29.97 -17.11 2.74
N ASP A 72 -30.87 -17.56 3.62
CA ASP A 72 -31.15 -18.98 3.90
C ASP A 72 -29.89 -19.72 4.34
N ILE A 73 -29.78 -19.99 5.65
CA ILE A 73 -28.63 -20.72 6.19
C ILE A 73 -28.47 -22.01 5.39
N ASN A 74 -27.38 -22.11 4.63
CA ASN A 74 -27.10 -23.31 3.87
C ASN A 74 -26.83 -24.43 4.88
N LEU A 75 -27.82 -25.31 5.07
CA LEU A 75 -27.77 -26.39 6.03
C LEU A 75 -26.61 -27.36 5.75
N ASP A 76 -26.20 -27.49 4.49
CA ASP A 76 -25.05 -28.32 4.10
C ASP A 76 -23.74 -27.68 4.55
N LEU A 77 -23.59 -26.36 4.40
CA LEU A 77 -22.43 -25.65 4.94
C LEU A 77 -22.39 -25.72 6.47
N LEU A 78 -23.56 -25.62 7.12
CA LEU A 78 -23.65 -25.74 8.57
C LEU A 78 -23.25 -27.14 9.05
N ASP A 79 -23.69 -28.20 8.35
CA ASP A 79 -23.28 -29.60 8.60
C ASP A 79 -21.76 -29.77 8.40
N GLU A 80 -21.18 -29.16 7.36
CA GLU A 80 -19.72 -29.19 7.10
C GLU A 80 -18.92 -28.53 8.23
N ILE A 81 -19.31 -27.32 8.66
CA ILE A 81 -18.67 -26.61 9.77
C ILE A 81 -18.80 -27.41 11.08
N TYR A 82 -19.97 -27.98 11.35
CA TYR A 82 -20.18 -28.80 12.55
C TYR A 82 -19.30 -30.06 12.54
N ARG A 83 -19.17 -30.73 11.39
CA ARG A 83 -18.31 -31.91 11.23
C ARG A 83 -16.83 -31.55 11.38
N GLU A 84 -16.39 -30.43 10.84
CA GLU A 84 -15.00 -29.97 10.95
C GLU A 84 -14.64 -29.58 12.39
N LYS A 85 -15.49 -28.82 13.08
CA LYS A 85 -15.18 -28.26 14.42
C LYS A 85 -15.41 -29.24 15.55
N PHE A 86 -16.40 -30.11 15.43
CA PHE A 86 -16.81 -30.99 16.54
C PHE A 86 -16.60 -32.48 16.24
N VAL A 87 -16.18 -32.85 15.02
CA VAL A 87 -15.94 -34.24 14.60
C VAL A 87 -17.17 -35.12 14.91
N ILE A 88 -18.36 -34.60 14.59
CA ILE A 88 -19.64 -35.28 14.82
C ILE A 88 -20.16 -35.95 13.53
N GLY A 89 -20.92 -37.03 13.70
CA GLY A 89 -21.62 -37.73 12.62
C GLY A 89 -23.13 -37.73 12.84
N LYS A 90 -23.90 -38.06 11.80
CA LYS A 90 -25.35 -38.22 11.93
C LYS A 90 -25.68 -39.52 12.67
N LYS A 91 -26.89 -39.58 13.21
CA LYS A 91 -27.42 -40.80 13.84
C LYS A 91 -27.31 -41.96 12.84
N ASN A 92 -26.61 -43.02 13.24
CA ASN A 92 -26.27 -44.23 12.46
C ASN A 92 -25.04 -44.13 11.52
N GLU A 93 -24.25 -43.06 11.57
CA GLU A 93 -22.93 -43.01 10.91
C GLU A 93 -21.84 -43.57 11.85
N LYS A 94 -20.81 -44.20 11.27
CA LYS A 94 -19.58 -44.58 11.99
C LYS A 94 -18.48 -43.56 11.69
N LEU A 95 -17.98 -42.89 12.72
CA LEU A 95 -16.82 -42.00 12.62
C LEU A 95 -15.53 -42.83 12.64
N LEU A 96 -14.67 -42.62 11.64
CA LEU A 96 -13.33 -43.20 11.56
C LEU A 96 -12.31 -42.07 11.70
N ILE A 97 -11.54 -42.09 12.79
CA ILE A 97 -10.45 -41.14 13.00
C ILE A 97 -9.15 -41.88 12.65
N ILE A 98 -8.52 -41.47 11.56
CA ILE A 98 -7.24 -42.00 11.11
C ILE A 98 -6.15 -41.08 11.64
N LYS A 99 -5.13 -41.66 12.29
CA LYS A 99 -4.04 -40.96 12.97
C LYS A 99 -2.79 -40.92 12.11
#